data_AF-A0A7X9GJ64-F1
#
_entry.id   AF-A0A7X9GJ64-F1
#
_cell.length_a   1.000
_cell.length_b   1.000
_cell.length_c   1.000
_cell.angle_alpha   90.00
_cell.angle_beta   90.00
_cell.angle_gamma   90.00
#
_symmetry.space_group_name_H-M   'P 1'
#
loop_
_entity.id
_entity.type
_entity.pdbx_description
1 polymer ?
#
loop_
_entity_poly.entity_id
_entity_poly.type
_entity_poly.pdbx_seq_one_letter_code
_entity_poly.pdbx_strand_id
1 'polypeptide(L)'
;MQNISDNNVLVEVWQAATHKDHELHEMACRLVKRKHYRRLYERNPEDLSINPHIGKVVFDQVKEVFGSENVRRDNYTQKGSTVDFPVLYNNGRIISSFLLSETLQRLPVASLDYIFIRPDLLKEGQVWFEKNIQKMLSMVAKEE
;
A
#
# COMPACT_ATOMS: atom_id res chain seq x y z
N MET A 1 -31.95 12.90 -4.34
CA MET A 1 -30.81 11.96 -4.21
C MET A 1 -30.09 11.95 -5.55
N GLN A 2 -28.89 12.50 -5.65
CA GLN A 2 -28.09 12.34 -6.86
C GLN A 2 -27.78 10.86 -7.03
N ASN A 3 -28.15 10.30 -8.18
CA ASN A 3 -27.85 8.91 -8.54
C ASN A 3 -26.37 8.85 -8.92
N ILE A 4 -25.50 8.62 -7.93
CA ILE A 4 -24.05 8.47 -8.17
C ILE A 4 -23.85 7.07 -8.76
N SER A 5 -23.43 7.01 -10.02
CA SER A 5 -23.00 5.79 -10.70
C SER A 5 -21.55 5.92 -11.16
N ASP A 6 -20.90 4.78 -11.39
CA ASP A 6 -19.54 4.74 -11.97
C ASP A 6 -19.46 5.56 -13.26
N ASN A 7 -20.49 5.50 -14.11
CA ASN A 7 -20.54 6.28 -15.34
C ASN A 7 -20.53 7.79 -15.06
N ASN A 8 -21.30 8.26 -14.06
CA ASN A 8 -21.30 9.68 -13.71
C ASN A 8 -19.94 10.12 -13.17
N VAL A 9 -19.31 9.31 -12.31
CA VAL A 9 -17.98 9.60 -11.78
C VAL A 9 -16.94 9.65 -12.91
N LEU A 10 -16.99 8.70 -13.84
CA LEU A 10 -16.05 8.66 -14.97
C LEU A 10 -16.22 9.89 -15.88
N VAL A 11 -17.45 10.30 -16.19
CA VAL A 11 -17.70 11.52 -16.98
C VAL A 11 -17.04 12.74 -16.34
N GLU A 12 -17.21 12.94 -15.04
CA GLU A 12 -16.60 14.07 -14.31
C GLU A 12 -15.07 13.98 -14.30
N VAL A 13 -14.50 12.79 -14.09
CA VAL A 13 -13.05 12.57 -14.17
C VAL A 13 -12.52 12.89 -15.57
N TRP A 14 -13.22 12.51 -16.63
CA TRP A 14 -12.84 12.85 -18.00
C TRP A 14 -12.93 14.36 -18.27
N GLN A 15 -13.96 15.04 -17.76
CA GLN A 15 -14.08 16.50 -17.87
C GLN A 15 -12.91 17.21 -17.19
N ALA A 16 -12.58 16.83 -15.95
CA ALA A 16 -11.45 17.38 -15.22
C ALA A 16 -10.11 17.12 -15.95
N ALA A 17 -9.93 15.92 -16.54
CA ALA A 17 -8.72 15.60 -17.30
C ALA A 17 -8.58 16.36 -18.62
N THR A 18 -9.67 16.92 -19.15
CA THR A 18 -9.68 17.65 -20.44
C THR A 18 -9.35 19.14 -20.26
N HIS A 19 -9.80 19.74 -19.15
CA HIS A 19 -9.62 21.18 -18.88
C HIS A 19 -8.36 21.41 -18.04
N LYS A 20 -7.33 22.03 -18.62
CA LYS A 20 -6.05 22.29 -17.93
C LYS A 20 -6.17 23.20 -16.71
N ASP A 21 -7.15 24.09 -16.73
CA ASP A 21 -7.39 25.05 -15.64
C ASP A 21 -8.21 24.45 -14.49
N HIS A 22 -8.66 23.20 -14.62
CA HIS A 22 -9.38 22.51 -13.56
C HIS A 22 -8.43 22.12 -12.42
N GLU A 23 -8.81 22.41 -11.17
CA GLU A 23 -7.95 22.16 -9.99
C GLU A 23 -7.44 20.71 -9.92
N LEU A 24 -8.31 19.75 -10.23
CA LEU A 24 -8.00 18.32 -10.23
C LEU A 24 -7.42 17.78 -11.55
N HIS A 25 -7.04 18.65 -12.49
CA HIS A 25 -6.59 18.23 -13.83
C HIS A 25 -5.49 17.17 -13.80
N GLU A 26 -4.46 17.37 -12.98
CA GLU A 26 -3.33 16.44 -12.85
C GLU A 26 -3.75 15.09 -12.26
N MET A 27 -4.63 15.08 -11.25
CA MET A 27 -5.13 13.83 -10.66
C MET A 27 -6.00 13.06 -11.65
N ALA A 28 -6.90 13.75 -12.34
CA ALA A 28 -7.76 13.18 -13.36
C ALA A 28 -6.94 12.63 -14.55
N CYS A 29 -5.90 13.36 -14.98
CA CYS A 29 -4.97 12.91 -15.99
C CYS A 29 -4.26 11.61 -15.60
N ARG A 30 -3.90 11.42 -14.32
CA ARG A 30 -3.26 10.17 -13.85
C ARG A 30 -4.17 8.97 -14.05
N LEU A 31 -5.47 9.12 -13.77
CA LEU A 31 -6.47 8.06 -13.98
C LEU A 31 -6.70 7.79 -15.46
N VAL A 32 -7.09 8.83 -16.22
CA VAL A 32 -7.47 8.72 -17.63
C VAL A 32 -6.31 8.26 -18.51
N LYS A 33 -5.13 8.86 -18.34
CA LYS A 33 -3.95 8.58 -19.17
C LYS A 33 -3.13 7.39 -18.65
N ARG A 34 -3.63 6.66 -17.65
CA ARG A 34 -2.94 5.54 -16.98
C ARG A 34 -1.54 5.91 -16.49
N LYS A 35 -1.37 7.16 -16.03
CA LYS A 35 -0.15 7.69 -15.41
C LYS A 35 -0.21 7.60 -13.89
N HIS A 36 -0.87 6.56 -13.37
CA HIS A 36 -0.86 6.25 -11.94
C HIS A 36 0.57 5.97 -11.48
N TYR A 37 0.80 6.15 -10.19
CA TYR A 37 2.11 5.93 -9.60
C TYR A 37 2.52 4.47 -9.74
N ARG A 38 3.82 4.24 -9.85
CA ARG A 38 4.41 2.93 -10.04
C ARG A 38 5.15 2.51 -8.78
N ARG A 39 5.10 1.23 -8.49
CA ARG A 39 5.71 0.66 -7.29
C ARG A 39 7.23 0.78 -7.38
N LEU A 40 7.82 1.46 -6.42
CA LEU A 40 9.26 1.56 -6.24
C LEU A 40 9.75 0.52 -5.22
N TYR A 41 8.99 0.33 -4.14
CA TYR A 41 9.32 -0.62 -3.07
C TYR A 41 8.07 -1.39 -2.64
N GLU A 42 8.30 -2.62 -2.21
CA GLU A 42 7.35 -3.48 -1.54
C GLU A 42 8.04 -4.10 -0.33
N ARG A 43 7.28 -4.24 0.75
CA ARG A 43 7.64 -5.00 1.95
C ARG A 43 8.37 -6.31 1.58
N ASN A 44 9.62 -6.42 2.01
CA ASN A 44 10.45 -7.62 1.83
C ASN A 44 10.78 -8.24 3.21
N PRO A 45 10.53 -9.55 3.44
CA PRO A 45 10.91 -10.24 4.67
C PRO A 45 12.39 -10.12 5.04
N GLU A 46 13.30 -10.12 4.07
CA GLU A 46 14.75 -9.99 4.31
C GLU A 46 15.07 -8.62 4.90
N ASP A 47 14.56 -7.55 4.28
CA ASP A 47 14.74 -6.19 4.78
C ASP A 47 14.17 -6.00 6.18
N LEU A 48 13.00 -6.58 6.46
CA LEU A 48 12.34 -6.52 7.76
C LEU A 48 13.12 -7.22 8.86
N SER A 49 13.82 -8.30 8.52
CA SER A 49 14.68 -9.02 9.47
C SER A 49 15.84 -8.16 9.97
N ILE A 50 16.26 -7.17 9.17
CA ILE A 50 17.33 -6.22 9.50
C ILE A 50 16.73 -4.96 10.13
N ASN A 51 15.65 -4.42 9.54
CA ASN A 51 14.98 -3.21 9.99
C ASN A 51 13.44 -3.38 9.93
N PRO A 52 12.78 -3.60 11.07
CA PRO A 52 11.33 -3.75 11.14
C PRO A 52 10.53 -2.53 10.61
N HIS A 53 11.15 -1.36 10.57
CA HIS A 53 10.53 -0.09 10.14
C HIS A 53 10.99 0.35 8.75
N ILE A 54 11.61 -0.55 7.97
CA ILE A 54 12.22 -0.20 6.67
C ILE A 54 11.27 0.50 5.70
N GLY A 55 9.98 0.13 5.66
CA GLY A 55 9.02 0.79 4.78
C GLY A 55 8.80 2.27 5.11
N LYS A 56 8.85 2.66 6.39
CA LYS A 56 8.82 4.08 6.79
C LYS A 56 10.10 4.79 6.37
N VAL A 57 11.26 4.16 6.63
CA VAL A 57 12.57 4.71 6.27
C VAL A 57 12.68 4.97 4.77
N VAL A 58 12.33 3.97 3.94
CA VAL A 58 12.38 4.10 2.49
C VAL A 58 11.42 5.21 2.04
N PHE A 59 10.22 5.30 2.62
CA PHE A 59 9.28 6.36 2.25
C PHE A 59 9.82 7.74 2.58
N ASP A 60 10.34 7.94 3.79
CA ASP A 60 10.86 9.24 4.22
C ASP A 60 12.06 9.67 3.38
N GLN A 61 12.98 8.76 3.06
CA GLN A 61 14.14 9.05 2.23
C GLN A 61 13.77 9.30 0.75
N VAL A 62 12.87 8.50 0.17
CA VAL A 62 12.39 8.73 -1.21
C VAL A 62 11.61 10.04 -1.29
N LYS A 63 10.81 10.36 -0.28
CA LYS A 63 10.06 11.63 -0.17
C LYS A 63 11.00 12.83 -0.09
N GLU A 64 12.08 12.73 0.68
CA GLU A 64 13.09 13.77 0.82
C GLU A 64 13.78 14.08 -0.52
N VAL A 65 14.08 13.06 -1.32
CA VAL A 65 14.79 13.21 -2.60
C VAL A 65 13.87 13.61 -3.75
N PHE A 66 12.71 12.97 -3.87
CA PHE A 66 11.83 13.11 -5.05
C PHE A 66 10.62 14.02 -4.82
N GLY A 67 10.41 14.51 -3.60
CA GLY A 67 9.31 15.42 -3.27
C GLY A 67 8.03 14.71 -2.83
N SER A 68 7.31 15.32 -1.88
CA SER A 68 6.10 14.77 -1.26
C SER A 68 4.94 14.58 -2.22
N GLU A 69 4.89 15.35 -3.29
CA GLU A 69 3.86 15.32 -4.33
C GLU A 69 4.11 14.26 -5.40
N ASN A 70 5.25 13.55 -5.33
CA ASN A 70 5.67 12.53 -6.29
C ASN A 70 5.79 11.12 -5.70
N VAL A 71 5.57 10.98 -4.39
CA VAL A 71 5.70 9.70 -3.67
C VAL A 71 4.45 9.43 -2.83
N ARG A 72 3.98 8.19 -2.80
CA ARG A 72 2.85 7.75 -1.96
C ARG A 72 3.23 6.46 -1.24
N ARG A 73 2.90 6.35 0.04
CA ARG A 73 3.01 5.12 0.80
C ARG A 73 1.61 4.57 1.07
N ASP A 74 1.46 3.27 0.88
CA ASP A 74 0.26 2.53 1.23
C ASP A 74 0.68 1.38 2.14
N ASN A 75 0.47 1.56 3.44
CA ASN A 75 0.77 0.55 4.44
C ASN A 75 -0.53 0.02 5.04
N TYR A 76 -0.68 -1.30 5.02
CA TYR A 76 -1.81 -1.99 5.58
C TYR A 76 -1.31 -3.13 6.46
N THR A 77 -1.75 -3.15 7.71
CA THR A 77 -1.60 -4.34 8.56
C THR A 77 -2.98 -4.69 9.08
N GLN A 78 -3.42 -5.91 8.76
CA GLN A 78 -4.69 -6.41 9.23
C GLN A 78 -4.67 -6.47 10.77
N LYS A 79 -5.54 -5.72 11.43
CA LYS A 79 -5.54 -5.60 12.91
C LYS A 79 -6.04 -6.86 13.64
N GLY A 80 -6.47 -7.88 12.91
CA GLY A 80 -6.83 -9.19 13.46
C GLY A 80 -6.90 -10.25 12.35
N SER A 81 -6.19 -11.36 12.53
CA SER A 81 -6.24 -12.54 11.65
C SER A 81 -7.23 -13.60 12.12
N THR A 82 -7.82 -13.43 13.30
CA THR A 82 -8.60 -14.47 13.95
C THR A 82 -9.98 -14.53 13.32
N VAL A 83 -10.09 -15.33 12.25
CA VAL A 83 -11.37 -15.79 11.74
C VAL A 83 -11.91 -16.81 12.73
N ASP A 84 -12.63 -16.34 13.74
CA ASP A 84 -13.25 -17.19 14.76
C ASP A 84 -14.77 -17.21 14.57
N PHE A 85 -15.32 -18.41 14.40
CA PHE A 85 -16.75 -18.64 14.27
C PHE A 85 -17.11 -19.98 14.94
N PRO A 86 -18.34 -20.10 15.47
CA PRO A 86 -18.78 -21.33 16.12
C PRO A 86 -18.96 -22.48 15.11
N VAL A 87 -18.51 -23.67 15.48
CA VAL A 87 -18.69 -24.92 14.74
C VAL A 87 -19.51 -25.88 15.59
N LEU A 88 -20.64 -26.35 15.06
CA LEU A 88 -21.44 -27.39 15.70
C LEU A 88 -20.79 -28.75 15.45
N TYR A 89 -20.33 -29.39 16.50
CA TYR A 89 -19.69 -30.70 16.47
C TYR A 89 -20.75 -31.81 16.59
N ASN A 90 -20.43 -33.01 16.10
CA ASN A 90 -21.39 -34.14 16.06
C ASN A 90 -21.95 -34.56 17.44
N ASN A 91 -21.26 -34.20 18.53
CA ASN A 91 -21.71 -34.44 19.90
C ASN A 91 -22.61 -33.31 20.45
N GLY A 92 -23.09 -32.40 19.59
CA GLY A 92 -23.93 -31.27 19.94
C GLY A 92 -23.19 -30.10 20.60
N ARG A 93 -21.85 -30.19 20.78
CA ARG A 93 -21.07 -29.09 21.35
C ARG A 93 -20.76 -28.04 20.29
N ILE A 94 -20.77 -26.77 20.70
CA ILE A 94 -20.27 -25.66 19.89
C ILE A 94 -18.81 -25.41 20.28
N ILE A 95 -17.92 -25.44 19.30
CA ILE A 95 -16.48 -25.26 19.48
C ILE A 95 -16.00 -24.16 18.52
N SER A 96 -15.01 -23.36 18.91
CA SER A 96 -14.37 -22.37 18.05
C SER A 96 -13.72 -23.01 16.82
N SER A 97 -13.93 -22.41 15.65
CA SER A 97 -13.25 -22.81 14.40
C SER A 97 -11.73 -22.63 14.49
N PHE A 98 -11.27 -21.60 15.20
CA PHE A 98 -9.86 -21.35 15.45
C PHE A 98 -9.21 -22.45 16.29
N LEU A 99 -9.90 -22.95 17.32
CA LEU A 99 -9.38 -24.08 18.13
C LEU A 99 -9.37 -25.41 17.36
N LEU A 100 -10.33 -25.63 16.46
CA LEU A 100 -10.43 -26.87 15.68
C LEU A 100 -9.47 -26.92 14.48
N SER A 101 -9.09 -25.77 13.91
CA SER A 101 -8.32 -25.71 12.67
C SER A 101 -6.89 -25.21 12.91
N GLU A 102 -5.92 -26.12 12.78
CA GLU A 102 -4.49 -25.78 12.76
C GLU A 102 -4.16 -24.77 11.64
N THR A 103 -4.86 -24.86 10.51
CA THR A 103 -4.71 -23.91 9.39
C THR A 103 -5.10 -22.49 9.80
N LEU A 104 -6.21 -22.31 10.50
CA LEU A 104 -6.65 -20.98 10.97
C LEU A 104 -5.70 -20.42 12.04
N GLN A 105 -5.07 -21.28 12.85
CA GLN A 105 -4.06 -20.87 13.84
C GLN A 105 -2.76 -20.35 13.21
N ARG A 106 -2.40 -20.87 12.03
CA ARG A 106 -1.15 -20.53 11.33
C ARG A 106 -1.34 -19.56 10.17
N LEU A 107 -2.56 -19.10 9.92
CA LEU A 107 -2.83 -18.18 8.83
C LEU A 107 -2.08 -16.86 9.11
N PRO A 108 -1.14 -16.45 8.24
CA PRO A 108 -0.37 -15.25 8.47
C PRO A 108 -1.28 -14.02 8.39
N VAL A 109 -1.02 -13.04 9.27
CA VAL A 109 -1.67 -11.73 9.20
C VAL A 109 -1.23 -11.06 7.89
N ALA A 110 -2.20 -10.63 7.07
CA ALA A 110 -1.87 -9.86 5.88
C ALA A 110 -1.24 -8.52 6.29
N SER A 111 0.01 -8.31 5.90
CA SER A 111 0.74 -7.06 6.10
C SER A 111 1.41 -6.66 4.78
N LEU A 112 1.10 -5.46 4.33
CA LEU A 112 1.55 -4.86 3.08
C LEU A 112 2.17 -3.49 3.41
N ASP A 113 3.24 -3.15 2.70
CA ASP A 113 3.84 -1.81 2.74
C ASP A 113 4.39 -1.51 1.36
N TYR A 114 3.68 -0.65 0.63
CA TYR A 114 4.02 -0.25 -0.72
C TYR A 114 4.46 1.20 -0.73
N ILE A 115 5.51 1.46 -1.51
CA ILE A 115 5.92 2.82 -1.83
C ILE A 115 5.84 2.97 -3.33
N PHE A 116 5.05 3.95 -3.75
CA PHE A 116 4.82 4.28 -5.14
C PHE A 116 5.45 5.63 -5.47
N ILE A 117 5.99 5.75 -6.68
CA ILE A 117 6.59 6.96 -7.23
C ILE A 117 5.93 7.34 -8.57
N ARG A 118 5.94 8.63 -8.92
CA ARG A 118 5.46 9.11 -10.23
C ARG A 118 6.13 8.34 -11.39
N PRO A 119 5.39 7.92 -12.43
CA PRO A 119 5.91 6.99 -13.45
C PRO A 119 7.12 7.51 -14.24
N ASP A 120 7.23 8.82 -14.46
CA ASP A 120 8.35 9.47 -15.14
C ASP A 120 9.64 9.45 -14.30
N LEU A 121 9.53 9.36 -12.98
CA LEU A 121 10.66 9.27 -12.05
C LEU A 121 11.06 7.82 -11.73
N LEU A 122 10.30 6.82 -12.19
CA LEU A 122 10.50 5.42 -11.77
C LEU A 122 11.92 4.90 -12.04
N LYS A 123 12.45 5.14 -13.25
CA LYS A 123 13.78 4.65 -13.63
C LYS A 123 14.89 5.24 -12.75
N GLU A 124 14.83 6.54 -12.53
CA GLU A 124 15.77 7.25 -11.66
C GLU A 124 15.61 6.79 -10.21
N GLY A 125 14.37 6.67 -9.74
CA GLY A 125 14.02 6.18 -8.43
C GLY A 125 14.57 4.78 -8.15
N GLN A 126 14.50 3.86 -9.13
CA GLN A 126 15.05 2.50 -9.00
C GLN A 126 16.57 2.51 -8.83
N VAL A 127 17.28 3.24 -9.71
CA VAL A 127 18.74 3.37 -9.63
C VAL A 127 19.17 4.01 -8.32
N TRP A 128 18.43 5.02 -7.86
CA TRP A 128 18.69 5.65 -6.58
C TRP A 128 18.41 4.68 -5.42
N PHE A 129 17.31 3.93 -5.46
CA PHE A 129 16.93 2.99 -4.42
C PHE A 129 17.98 1.89 -4.23
N GLU A 130 18.43 1.26 -5.31
CA GLU A 130 19.45 0.21 -5.29
C GLU A 130 20.77 0.67 -4.65
N LYS A 131 21.16 1.92 -4.90
CA LYS A 131 22.39 2.49 -4.31
C LYS A 131 22.26 2.79 -2.82
N ASN A 132 21.04 3.03 -2.33
CA ASN A 132 20.81 3.55 -0.99
C ASN A 132 20.19 2.54 -0.03
N ILE A 133 19.65 1.41 -0.50
CA ILE A 133 18.95 0.44 0.35
C ILE A 133 19.80 -0.09 1.51
N GLN A 134 21.08 -0.39 1.29
CA GLN A 134 21.97 -0.85 2.35
C GLN A 134 22.15 0.20 3.45
N LYS A 135 22.21 1.48 3.08
CA LYS A 135 22.24 2.59 4.03
C LYS A 135 20.92 2.69 4.78
N MET A 136 19.78 2.60 4.10
CA MET A 136 18.45 2.66 4.70
C MET A 136 18.20 1.52 5.70
N LEU A 137 18.68 0.30 5.40
CA LEU A 137 18.57 -0.85 6.30
C LEU A 137 19.27 -0.63 7.64
N SER A 138 20.36 0.13 7.67
CA SER A 138 21.10 0.45 8.91
C SER A 138 20.58 1.67 9.67
N MET A 139 19.54 2.36 9.17
CA MET A 139 18.97 3.52 9.86
C MET A 139 18.10 3.09 11.05
N VAL A 140 18.35 3.68 12.22
CA VAL A 140 17.50 3.51 13.40
C VAL A 140 16.26 4.41 13.26
N ALA A 141 15.16 3.85 12.75
CA ALA A 141 13.87 4.55 12.79
C ALA A 141 13.13 4.20 14.08
N LYS A 142 12.66 5.23 14.79
CA LYS A 142 11.64 5.11 15.83
C LYS A 142 10.27 5.36 15.19
N GLU A 143 9.27 4.57 15.54
CA GLU A 143 7.88 4.98 15.33
C GLU A 143 7.59 6.20 16.22
N GLU A 144 6.94 7.21 15.64
CA GLU A 144 6.21 8.25 16.38
C GLU A 144 4.74 7.84 16.36
#